data_AF-A0A7Y4XYJ7-F1
#
_entry.id   AF-A0A7Y4XYJ7-F1
#
_cell.length_a   1.000
_cell.length_b   1.000
_cell.length_c   1.000
_cell.angle_alpha   90.00
_cell.angle_beta   90.00
_cell.angle_gamma   90.00
#
_symmetry.space_group_name_H-M   'P 1'
#
loop_
_entity.id
_entity.type
_entity.pdbx_description
1 polymer ?
#
loop_
_entity_poly.entity_id
_entity_poly.type
_entity_poly.pdbx_seq_one_letter_code
_entity_poly.pdbx_strand_id
1 'polypeptide(L)' 'MINEGVDRHKRRFLTSALTVVGAVGSGYIAVPFLAQMEPSTKAMAAGAPVTV' A
#
# COMPACT_ATOMS: atom_id res chain seq x y z
N MET A 1 -44.13 4.41 -6.47
CA MET A 1 -42.78 4.88 -6.11
C MET A 1 -41.91 3.65 -5.96
N ILE A 2 -40.83 3.55 -6.73
CA ILE A 2 -39.88 2.41 -6.70
C ILE A 2 -39.05 2.48 -5.41
N ASN A 3 -39.57 1.93 -4.32
CA ASN A 3 -38.79 1.67 -3.12
C ASN A 3 -38.34 0.21 -3.13
N GLU A 4 -37.40 -0.11 -4.01
CA GLU A 4 -36.61 -1.33 -3.84
C GLU A 4 -35.74 -1.14 -2.60
N GLY A 5 -36.01 -1.94 -1.56
CA GLY A 5 -35.26 -1.88 -0.31
C GLY A 5 -33.76 -2.06 -0.56
N VAL A 6 -32.95 -1.34 0.22
CA VAL A 6 -31.49 -1.34 0.08
C VAL A 6 -30.93 -2.77 0.19
N ASP A 7 -30.31 -3.24 -0.90
CA ASP A 7 -29.62 -4.53 -0.93
C ASP A 7 -28.33 -4.48 -0.10
N ARG A 8 -28.37 -5.11 1.07
CA ARG A 8 -27.24 -5.15 2.00
C ARG A 8 -26.07 -6.00 1.48
N HIS A 9 -26.33 -6.99 0.64
CA HIS A 9 -25.29 -7.85 0.07
C HIS A 9 -24.47 -7.08 -0.97
N LYS A 10 -25.14 -6.39 -1.90
CA LYS A 10 -24.47 -5.51 -2.88
C LYS A 10 -23.65 -4.41 -2.20
N ARG A 11 -24.19 -3.80 -1.15
CA ARG A 11 -23.45 -2.78 -0.37
C ARG A 11 -22.15 -3.33 0.20
N ARG A 12 -22.21 -4.49 0.87
CA ARG A 12 -21.02 -5.11 1.47
C ARG A 12 -19.99 -5.49 0.41
N PHE A 13 -20.42 -6.03 -0.72
CA PHE A 13 -19.55 -6.36 -1.85
C PHE A 13 -18.82 -5.12 -2.39
N LEU A 14 -19.55 -4.03 -2.63
CA LEU A 14 -18.94 -2.80 -3.11
C LEU A 14 -17.97 -2.20 -2.09
N THR A 15 -18.32 -2.23 -0.80
CA THR A 15 -17.40 -1.79 0.26
C THR A 15 -16.14 -2.64 0.28
N SER A 16 -16.25 -3.97 0.23
CA SER A 16 -15.06 -4.84 0.24
C SER A 16 -14.20 -4.66 -1.00
N ALA A 17 -14.82 -4.55 -2.18
CA ALA A 17 -14.11 -4.29 -3.42
C ALA A 17 -13.36 -2.95 -3.37
N LEU A 18 -14.01 -1.90 -2.89
CA LEU A 18 -13.38 -0.59 -2.69
C LEU A 18 -12.20 -0.67 -1.73
N THR A 19 -12.35 -1.37 -0.60
CA THR A 19 -11.26 -1.54 0.37
C THR A 19 -10.06 -2.24 -0.23
N VAL A 20 -10.26 -3.31 -1.01
CA VAL A 20 -9.17 -4.05 -1.66
C VAL A 20 -8.45 -3.15 -2.67
N VAL A 21 -9.20 -2.48 -3.56
CA VAL A 21 -8.61 -1.58 -4.56
C VAL A 21 -7.84 -0.44 -3.90
N GLY A 22 -8.40 0.16 -2.85
CA GLY A 22 -7.74 1.20 -2.07
C GLY A 22 -6.45 0.73 -1.41
N ALA A 23 -6.44 -0.49 -0.84
CA ALA A 23 -5.26 -1.08 -0.22
C ALA A 23 -4.14 -1.38 -1.24
N VAL A 24 -4.50 -1.86 -2.44
CA VAL A 24 -3.53 -2.06 -3.52
C VAL A 24 -2.93 -0.73 -3.95
N GLY A 25 -3.77 0.28 -4.21
CA GLY A 25 -3.31 1.60 -4.63
C GLY A 25 -2.40 2.27 -3.60
N SER A 26 -2.75 2.20 -2.31
CA SER A 26 -1.90 2.74 -1.24
C SER A 26 -0.58 2.00 -1.11
N GLY A 27 -0.59 0.66 -1.25
CA GLY A 27 0.63 -0.15 -1.29
C GLY A 27 1.58 0.25 -2.41
N TYR A 28 1.07 0.50 -3.62
CA TYR A 28 1.86 0.95 -4.76
C TYR A 28 2.59 2.28 -4.53
N ILE A 29 1.98 3.19 -3.77
CA ILE A 29 2.61 4.49 -3.41
C ILE A 29 3.55 4.32 -2.22
N ALA A 30 3.15 3.51 -1.23
CA ALA A 30 3.91 3.31 0.00
C ALA A 30 5.25 2.60 -0.23
N VAL A 31 5.30 1.61 -1.12
CA VAL A 31 6.52 0.83 -1.40
C VAL A 31 7.71 1.70 -1.84
N PRO A 32 7.63 2.47 -2.94
CA PRO A 32 8.75 3.32 -3.36
C PRO A 32 9.05 4.44 -2.35
N PHE A 33 8.04 4.93 -1.63
CA PHE A 33 8.25 5.94 -0.60
C PHE A 33 9.11 5.41 0.57
N LEU A 34 8.81 4.20 1.05
CA LEU A 34 9.60 3.55 2.10
C LEU A 34 10.99 3.15 1.61
N ALA A 35 11.11 2.68 0.36
CA ALA A 35 12.41 2.37 -0.24
C ALA A 35 13.34 3.59 -0.28
N GLN A 36 12.81 4.80 -0.50
CA GLN A 36 13.60 6.04 -0.46
C GLN A 36 14.11 6.40 0.94
N MET A 37 13.60 5.77 2.00
CA MET A 37 14.08 5.95 3.38
C MET A 37 15.21 4.97 3.72
N GLU A 38 15.52 4.01 2.84
CA GLU A 38 16.63 3.08 3.04
C GLU A 38 18.00 3.78 2.91
N PRO A 39 19.05 3.29 3.58
CA PRO A 39 20.38 3.87 3.49
C PRO A 39 20.92 3.84 2.05
N SER A 40 21.48 4.96 1.60
CA SER A 40 22.17 5.01 0.30
C SER A 40 23.40 4.07 0.25
N THR A 41 23.81 3.69 -0.94
CA THR A 41 25.00 2.84 -1.17
C THR A 41 26.27 3.41 -0.55
N LYS A 42 26.42 4.75 -0.55
CA LYS A 42 27.54 5.43 0.13
C LYS A 42 27.49 5.23 1.64
N ALA A 43 26.31 5.34 2.24
CA ALA A 43 26.12 5.10 3.67
C ALA A 43 26.38 3.64 4.04
N MET A 44 25.94 2.69 3.20
CA MET A 44 26.25 1.27 3.37
C MET A 44 27.76 0.98 3.22
N ALA A 45 28.42 1.58 2.23
CA ALA A 45 29.86 1.40 1.99
C ALA A 45 30.72 2.00 3.10
N ALA A 46 30.31 3.13 3.69
CA ALA A 46 31.01 3.74 4.83
C ALA A 46 30.98 2.87 6.09
N GLY A 47 30.00 1.98 6.22
CA GLY A 47 29.90 1.00 7.31
C GLY A 47 30.50 -0.37 6.99
N ALA A 48 31.03 -0.58 5.78
CA ALA A 48 31.61 -1.86 5.39
C ALA A 48 32.94 -2.12 6.13
N PRO A 49 33.24 -3.37 6.52
CA PRO A 49 34.47 -3.71 7.23
C PRO A 49 35.70 -3.42 6.37
N VAL A 50 36.62 -2.63 6.90
CA VAL A 50 37.93 -2.36 6.26
C VAL A 50 38.85 -3.54 6.57
N THR A 51 39.30 -4.24 5.53
CA THR A 51 40.37 -5.23 5.67
C THR A 51 41.70 -4.50 5.82
N VAL A 52 42.30 -4.61 7.00
CA VAL A 52 43.71 -4.21 7.26
C VAL A 52 44.65 -5.36 6.96
#